data_AF-A0A7R9D984-F1
#
_entry.id   AF-A0A7R9D984-F1
#
_cell.length_a   1.000
_cell.length_b   1.000
_cell.length_c   1.000
_cell.angle_alpha   90.00
_cell.angle_beta   90.00
_cell.angle_gamma   90.00
#
_symmetry.space_group_name_H-M   'P 1'
#
loop_
_entity.id
_entity.type
_entity.pdbx_description
1 polymer ?
#
loop_
_entity_poly.entity_id
_entity_poly.type
_entity_poly.pdbx_seq_one_letter_code
_entity_poly.pdbx_strand_id
1 'polypeptide(L)'
;MARNKLWVEFSRNPRLMDGRNQPVNAYMCSKHFESNQFRRDDRQSLGYKAVPTISVGSPLIPVSEPPEPPDCPNDPLTSHNFPHLEPPVFLDEDTVRDLLTWDTLVPIIEGAMRAASDKKTVSVVQPPRTIMPVPTTDGFLMTMPGFSGGDNALACKVVTAFPKNSDKGLATINATILLFDPTTGRLAMIMEANEVTAWRTAAASVVATKHLSSDTNILAILGSGIQAKSHALAMDNSFNFNQIRVWSRNLSSAQSMCEFLREYGTEVVAFESGEECVKDADVIVTATYATSPILRLAWVKPGVHINAIGAGVNHHSELDEHLYRHSVIYTDTMASAKVELQGLAEFGVKIEGEIGDIVAGQITPNRRDITVFHSLVVDAGKETTSPDTMRLALLPPLFRHDLQHFILPGIAGKG
;
A
#
# COMPACT_ATOMS: atom_id res chain seq x y z
N MET A 1 -9.39 20.77 13.74
CA MET A 1 -8.29 21.61 13.18
C MET A 1 -6.95 21.52 13.93
N ALA A 2 -6.88 21.14 15.22
CA ALA A 2 -5.59 21.02 15.94
C ALA A 2 -4.94 19.61 15.90
N ARG A 3 -5.67 18.56 15.52
CA ARG A 3 -5.16 17.17 15.51
C ARG A 3 -4.29 16.79 14.29
N ASN A 4 -4.38 17.53 13.18
CA ASN A 4 -3.63 17.22 11.94
C ASN A 4 -2.16 17.72 11.96
N LYS A 5 -1.71 18.43 13.01
CA LYS A 5 -0.36 19.02 13.04
C LYS A 5 0.73 18.14 13.66
N LEU A 6 0.37 17.08 14.39
CA LEU A 6 1.34 16.25 15.13
C LEU A 6 2.13 15.26 14.24
N TRP A 7 1.67 14.97 13.02
CA TRP A 7 2.41 14.13 12.06
C TRP A 7 3.65 14.82 11.46
N VAL A 8 3.74 16.15 11.52
CA VAL A 8 4.67 16.96 10.69
C VAL A 8 5.99 17.32 11.39
N GLU A 9 6.10 17.22 12.71
CA GLU A 9 7.20 17.88 13.44
C GLU A 9 8.47 17.07 13.73
N PHE A 10 8.58 15.79 13.33
CA PHE A 10 9.75 14.96 13.70
C PHE A 10 10.81 14.70 12.61
N SER A 11 10.62 15.15 11.35
CA SER A 11 11.63 14.97 10.28
C SER A 11 12.69 16.09 10.23
N ARG A 12 12.64 17.08 11.12
CA ARG A 12 13.61 18.17 11.15
C ARG A 12 14.83 17.84 12.02
N ASN A 13 15.86 17.25 11.42
CA ASN A 13 17.23 17.62 11.76
C ASN A 13 18.11 17.63 10.49
N PRO A 14 18.78 18.76 10.16
CA PRO A 14 19.24 19.05 8.82
C PRO A 14 20.69 18.61 8.65
N ARG A 15 21.04 18.12 7.46
CA ARG A 15 22.36 18.30 6.83
C ARG A 15 22.28 17.77 5.41
N LEU A 16 22.14 18.70 4.47
CA LEU A 16 22.86 18.79 3.20
C LEU A 16 22.30 20.02 2.45
N MET A 17 22.52 21.20 3.04
CA MET A 17 22.42 22.46 2.31
C MET A 17 23.84 22.83 1.87
N ASP A 18 24.03 23.23 0.62
CA ASP A 18 25.26 23.92 0.25
C ASP A 18 25.26 25.36 0.82
N GLY A 19 26.42 26.02 0.81
CA GLY A 19 26.61 27.36 1.37
C GLY A 19 25.79 28.49 0.72
N ARG A 20 24.79 28.18 -0.13
CA ARG A 20 23.90 29.16 -0.78
C ARG A 20 22.41 28.83 -0.69
N ASN A 21 22.01 27.82 0.09
CA ASN A 21 20.60 27.58 0.45
C ASN A 21 19.65 27.34 -0.76
N GLN A 22 20.09 26.54 -1.74
CA GLN A 22 19.24 26.01 -2.82
C GLN A 22 19.21 24.47 -2.83
N PRO A 23 18.12 23.82 -3.27
CA PRO A 23 18.05 22.37 -3.41
C PRO A 23 18.94 21.88 -4.57
N VAL A 24 19.78 20.86 -4.30
CA VAL A 24 20.70 20.29 -5.30
C VAL A 24 19.95 19.26 -6.15
N ASN A 25 19.83 19.53 -7.46
CA ASN A 25 19.29 18.59 -8.45
C ASN A 25 20.12 17.30 -8.48
N ALA A 26 19.48 16.15 -8.24
CA ALA A 26 20.08 14.83 -8.29
C ALA A 26 20.26 14.33 -9.74
N TYR A 27 21.17 14.96 -10.48
CA TYR A 27 21.80 14.40 -11.68
C TYR A 27 23.27 14.81 -11.64
N MET A 28 24.07 14.09 -10.84
CA MET A 28 25.52 13.91 -10.97
C MET A 28 26.06 13.32 -9.66
N CYS A 29 26.19 12.00 -9.59
CA CYS A 29 27.06 11.38 -8.59
C CYS A 29 27.71 10.11 -9.16
N SER A 30 28.65 10.32 -10.08
CA SER A 30 29.67 9.33 -10.43
C SER A 30 31.04 10.00 -10.33
N LYS A 31 31.58 9.98 -9.11
CA LYS A 31 33.01 10.06 -8.76
C LYS A 31 33.09 10.45 -7.29
N HIS A 32 33.46 9.51 -6.43
CA HIS A 32 34.31 9.65 -5.24
C HIS A 32 33.99 8.51 -4.27
N PHE A 33 34.70 7.39 -4.41
CA PHE A 33 34.95 6.45 -3.33
C PHE A 33 36.31 5.80 -3.59
N GLU A 34 37.37 6.43 -3.07
CA GLU A 34 38.64 5.78 -2.81
C GLU A 34 38.87 5.75 -1.30
N SER A 35 39.52 4.67 -0.86
CA SER A 35 40.04 4.37 0.48
C SER A 35 39.03 3.89 1.54
N ASN A 36 38.99 2.58 1.78
CA ASN A 36 39.75 1.99 2.90
C ASN A 36 39.62 0.46 2.98
N GLN A 37 40.79 -0.17 3.00
CA GLN A 37 41.21 -1.40 3.68
C GLN A 37 40.14 -2.47 3.99
N PHE A 38 40.18 -3.59 3.24
CA PHE A 38 39.97 -4.91 3.83
C PHE A 38 41.03 -5.91 3.35
N ARG A 39 41.52 -6.69 4.32
CA ARG A 39 42.64 -7.62 4.25
C ARG A 39 42.45 -8.69 3.17
N ARG A 40 43.56 -9.01 2.50
CA ARG A 40 43.80 -10.30 1.85
C ARG A 40 43.85 -11.38 2.93
N ASP A 41 43.02 -12.40 2.82
CA ASP A 41 43.43 -13.81 2.80
C ASP A 41 42.19 -14.71 2.61
N ASP A 42 42.41 -15.89 2.07
CA ASP A 42 41.46 -16.98 1.75
C ASP A 42 40.67 -16.89 0.43
N ARG A 43 41.38 -17.19 -0.66
CA ARG A 43 40.79 -17.89 -1.82
C ARG A 43 41.16 -19.36 -1.76
N GLN A 44 40.18 -20.25 -1.62
CA GLN A 44 40.18 -21.56 -2.30
C GLN A 44 38.80 -22.24 -2.23
N SER A 45 38.02 -22.14 -3.31
CA SER A 45 37.50 -23.29 -4.07
C SER A 45 36.43 -22.83 -5.06
N LEU A 46 36.40 -23.49 -6.24
CA LEU A 46 35.39 -23.41 -7.30
C LEU A 46 35.53 -22.29 -8.36
N GLY A 47 36.62 -22.38 -9.12
CA GLY A 47 36.57 -22.54 -10.59
C GLY A 47 35.90 -21.46 -11.47
N TYR A 48 36.55 -20.31 -11.65
CA TYR A 48 36.44 -19.50 -12.87
C TYR A 48 37.81 -18.91 -13.25
N LYS A 49 38.17 -18.96 -14.55
CA LYS A 49 39.46 -18.50 -15.10
C LYS A 49 39.67 -17.00 -14.87
N ALA A 50 40.84 -16.63 -14.37
CA ALA A 50 41.28 -15.25 -14.21
C ALA A 50 41.55 -14.58 -15.57
N VAL A 51 41.08 -13.34 -15.75
CA VAL A 51 41.48 -12.42 -16.83
C VAL A 51 42.64 -11.55 -16.31
N PRO A 52 43.67 -11.20 -17.11
CA PRO A 52 44.84 -10.49 -16.59
C PRO A 52 44.50 -9.04 -16.23
N THR A 53 44.99 -8.59 -15.07
CA THR A 53 44.99 -7.21 -14.63
C THR A 53 45.98 -6.39 -15.46
N ILE A 54 45.51 -5.36 -16.16
CA ILE A 54 46.37 -4.39 -16.85
C ILE A 54 46.81 -3.30 -15.84
N SER A 55 48.12 -3.12 -15.72
CA SER A 55 48.77 -2.03 -14.98
C SER A 55 48.51 -0.69 -15.68
N VAL A 56 47.98 0.29 -14.96
CA VAL A 56 47.77 1.65 -15.47
C VAL A 56 49.02 2.47 -15.21
N GLY A 57 49.78 2.73 -16.27
CA GLY A 57 50.99 3.54 -16.22
C GLY A 57 51.46 3.89 -17.62
N SER A 58 50.74 4.79 -18.31
CA SER A 58 51.23 5.45 -19.53
C SER A 58 50.51 6.79 -19.73
N PRO A 59 51.20 7.84 -20.21
CA PRO A 59 50.66 9.19 -20.31
C PRO A 59 49.53 9.29 -21.35
N LEU A 60 48.54 10.14 -21.04
CA LEU A 60 47.38 10.43 -21.88
C LEU A 60 47.81 10.92 -23.27
N ILE A 61 47.51 10.13 -24.31
CA ILE A 61 47.53 10.58 -25.70
C ILE A 61 46.30 11.47 -25.92
N PRO A 62 46.41 12.67 -26.50
CA PRO A 62 45.24 13.49 -26.80
C PRO A 62 44.39 12.76 -27.86
N VAL A 63 43.16 12.43 -27.51
CA VAL A 63 42.18 11.83 -28.41
C VAL A 63 41.67 12.95 -29.32
N SER A 64 42.01 12.93 -30.60
CA SER A 64 41.33 13.77 -31.60
C SER A 64 39.88 13.31 -31.72
N GLU A 65 38.94 14.26 -31.82
CA GLU A 65 37.53 13.97 -32.06
C GLU A 65 37.36 13.02 -33.25
N PRO A 66 36.51 11.99 -33.15
CA PRO A 66 36.26 11.10 -34.27
C PRO A 66 35.61 11.89 -35.41
N PRO A 67 35.95 11.59 -36.69
CA PRO A 67 35.32 12.24 -37.82
C PRO A 67 33.80 11.98 -37.79
N GLU A 68 33.02 13.00 -38.18
CA GLU A 68 31.57 12.85 -38.32
C GLU A 68 31.25 11.66 -39.24
N PRO A 69 30.27 10.81 -38.87
CA PRO A 69 29.90 9.68 -39.70
C PRO A 69 29.36 10.18 -41.05
N PRO A 70 29.63 9.46 -42.15
CA PRO A 70 29.11 9.85 -43.46
C PRO A 70 27.58 9.89 -43.43
N ASP A 71 27.00 10.92 -44.07
CA ASP A 71 25.55 11.07 -44.25
C ASP A 71 24.95 9.79 -44.88
N CYS A 72 24.39 8.92 -44.04
CA CYS A 72 23.57 7.82 -44.48
C CYS A 72 22.24 8.40 -44.98
N PRO A 73 21.85 8.18 -46.26
CA PRO A 73 20.57 8.67 -46.75
C PRO A 73 19.44 7.93 -46.04
N ASN A 74 18.65 8.68 -45.26
CA ASN A 74 17.37 8.29 -44.66
C ASN A 74 17.34 6.89 -44.05
N ASP A 75 17.94 6.75 -42.85
CA ASP A 75 17.51 5.68 -41.96
C ASP A 75 16.03 5.91 -41.62
N PRO A 76 15.09 5.01 -41.98
CA PRO A 76 13.69 5.18 -41.63
C PRO A 76 13.47 5.31 -40.11
N LEU A 77 14.43 4.88 -39.28
CA LEU A 77 14.40 5.02 -37.81
C LEU A 77 14.75 6.43 -37.31
N THR A 78 15.41 7.29 -38.10
CA THR A 78 15.73 8.68 -37.71
C THR A 78 14.59 9.66 -38.02
N SER A 79 13.56 9.21 -38.74
CA SER A 79 12.38 10.03 -39.09
C SER A 79 11.33 10.11 -37.97
N HIS A 80 11.49 9.34 -36.89
CA HIS A 80 10.63 9.44 -35.71
C HIS A 80 11.14 10.53 -34.75
N ASN A 81 10.87 11.78 -35.09
CA ASN A 81 10.94 12.88 -34.12
C ASN A 81 9.83 12.68 -33.08
N PHE A 82 10.12 11.91 -32.02
CA PHE A 82 9.31 11.96 -30.82
C PHE A 82 9.42 13.39 -30.26
N PRO A 83 8.30 14.10 -30.06
CA PRO A 83 8.36 15.45 -29.53
C PRO A 83 9.10 15.45 -28.18
N HIS A 84 9.89 16.50 -27.93
CA HIS A 84 10.38 16.75 -26.57
C HIS A 84 9.19 17.09 -25.70
N LEU A 85 8.97 16.26 -24.68
CA LEU A 85 7.82 16.31 -23.81
C LEU A 85 8.27 16.51 -22.37
N GLU A 86 7.44 17.17 -21.57
CA GLU A 86 7.73 17.35 -20.14
C GLU A 86 7.86 15.98 -19.44
N PRO A 87 8.85 15.82 -18.54
CA PRO A 87 9.03 14.60 -17.77
C PRO A 87 7.87 14.37 -16.79
N PRO A 88 7.61 13.12 -16.38
CA PRO A 88 6.59 12.84 -15.36
C PRO A 88 6.97 13.48 -14.02
N VAL A 89 5.95 13.90 -13.27
CA VAL A 89 6.11 14.38 -11.89
C VAL A 89 6.56 13.21 -11.00
N PHE A 90 7.53 13.43 -10.12
CA PHE A 90 7.94 12.46 -9.11
C PHE A 90 7.52 12.93 -7.72
N LEU A 91 6.85 12.05 -6.97
CA LEU A 91 6.48 12.27 -5.58
C LEU A 91 7.13 11.19 -4.71
N ASP A 92 8.00 11.62 -3.80
CA ASP A 92 8.61 10.77 -2.79
C ASP A 92 7.64 10.48 -1.63
N GLU A 93 8.00 9.53 -0.78
CA GLU A 93 7.17 9.07 0.33
C GLU A 93 6.86 10.19 1.35
N ASP A 94 7.80 11.13 1.56
CA ASP A 94 7.62 12.26 2.47
C ASP A 94 6.57 13.24 1.93
N THR A 95 6.65 13.57 0.63
CA THR A 95 5.66 14.42 -0.03
C THR A 95 4.29 13.75 -0.03
N VAL A 96 4.23 12.44 -0.26
CA VAL A 96 2.98 11.67 -0.23
C VAL A 96 2.36 11.70 1.15
N ARG A 97 3.15 11.48 2.19
CA ARG A 97 2.71 11.55 3.59
C ARG A 97 2.12 12.91 3.94
N ASP A 98 2.75 14.00 3.52
CA ASP A 98 2.28 15.36 3.79
C ASP A 98 0.95 15.70 3.09
N LEU A 99 0.66 15.04 1.96
CA LEU A 99 -0.58 15.23 1.20
C LEU A 99 -1.72 14.32 1.69
N LEU A 100 -1.42 13.21 2.37
CA LEU A 100 -2.43 12.26 2.82
C LEU A 100 -3.17 12.78 4.07
N THR A 101 -4.49 12.86 3.97
CA THR A 101 -5.37 13.17 5.10
C THR A 101 -6.56 12.21 5.11
N TRP A 102 -6.98 11.79 6.30
CA TRP A 102 -8.14 10.89 6.46
C TRP A 102 -9.45 11.53 5.97
N ASP A 103 -9.62 12.83 6.23
CA ASP A 103 -10.78 13.63 5.81
C ASP A 103 -10.99 13.59 4.29
N THR A 104 -9.90 13.52 3.52
CA THR A 104 -9.96 13.45 2.05
C THR A 104 -9.96 12.00 1.57
N LEU A 105 -9.13 11.14 2.15
CA LEU A 105 -8.97 9.75 1.69
C LEU A 105 -10.20 8.89 1.93
N VAL A 106 -10.86 8.99 3.09
CA VAL A 106 -12.02 8.14 3.43
C VAL A 106 -13.19 8.34 2.45
N PRO A 107 -13.64 9.57 2.14
CA PRO A 107 -14.68 9.79 1.13
C PRO A 107 -14.29 9.30 -0.26
N ILE A 108 -13.01 9.41 -0.65
CA ILE A 108 -12.51 8.92 -1.94
C ILE A 108 -12.59 7.40 -2.01
N ILE A 109 -12.17 6.71 -0.95
CA ILE A 109 -12.29 5.24 -0.87
C ILE A 109 -13.75 4.79 -0.86
N GLU A 110 -14.63 5.50 -0.14
CA GLU A 110 -16.07 5.21 -0.15
C GLU A 110 -16.68 5.34 -1.56
N GLY A 111 -16.31 6.41 -2.29
CA GLY A 111 -16.72 6.61 -3.68
C GLY A 111 -16.17 5.53 -4.62
N ALA A 112 -14.89 5.17 -4.46
CA ALA A 112 -14.24 4.15 -5.28
C ALA A 112 -14.85 2.76 -5.05
N MET A 113 -15.14 2.39 -3.79
CA MET A 113 -15.85 1.15 -3.47
C MET A 113 -17.22 1.11 -4.12
N ARG A 114 -18.01 2.19 -4.00
CA ARG A 114 -19.32 2.30 -4.67
C ARG A 114 -19.22 2.10 -6.17
N ALA A 115 -18.24 2.75 -6.81
CA ALA A 115 -18.03 2.66 -8.25
C ALA A 115 -17.55 1.26 -8.68
N ALA A 116 -16.69 0.61 -7.90
CA ALA A 116 -16.21 -0.73 -8.17
C ALA A 116 -17.31 -1.80 -8.13
N SER A 117 -18.33 -1.61 -7.28
CA SER A 117 -19.50 -2.49 -7.19
C SER A 117 -20.58 -2.20 -8.24
N ASP A 118 -20.55 -1.04 -8.91
CA ASP A 118 -21.52 -0.73 -9.98
C ASP A 118 -21.24 -1.59 -11.23
N LYS A 119 -22.00 -2.67 -11.36
CA LYS A 119 -21.93 -3.60 -12.50
C LYS A 119 -22.69 -3.10 -13.74
N LYS A 120 -23.42 -1.98 -13.64
CA LYS A 120 -24.26 -1.46 -14.74
C LYS A 120 -23.49 -0.51 -15.63
N THR A 121 -22.49 0.18 -15.09
CA THR A 121 -21.62 1.09 -15.85
C THR A 121 -20.22 0.50 -15.96
N VAL A 122 -19.60 0.57 -17.14
CA VAL A 122 -18.15 0.29 -17.28
C VAL A 122 -17.37 1.51 -16.79
N SER A 123 -17.63 1.93 -15.56
CA SER A 123 -17.02 3.12 -14.95
C SER A 123 -15.72 2.77 -14.22
N VAL A 124 -15.53 1.51 -13.81
CA VAL A 124 -14.28 1.02 -13.23
C VAL A 124 -13.84 -0.24 -13.97
N VAL A 125 -12.63 -0.19 -14.53
CA VAL A 125 -11.98 -1.36 -15.13
C VAL A 125 -10.71 -1.62 -14.35
N GLN A 126 -10.68 -2.73 -13.63
CA GLN A 126 -9.45 -3.11 -12.95
C GLN A 126 -9.28 -4.63 -13.09
N PRO A 127 -8.38 -5.10 -13.97
CA PRO A 127 -8.13 -6.52 -14.06
C PRO A 127 -7.57 -7.03 -12.73
N PRO A 128 -7.54 -8.35 -12.59
CA PRO A 128 -6.67 -8.99 -11.63
C PRO A 128 -5.26 -8.43 -11.50
N ARG A 129 -4.69 -8.52 -10.30
CA ARG A 129 -3.26 -8.32 -10.13
C ARG A 129 -2.48 -9.44 -10.81
N THR A 130 -1.36 -9.08 -11.44
CA THR A 130 -0.39 -10.07 -11.91
C THR A 130 0.69 -10.23 -10.86
N ILE A 131 1.07 -11.49 -10.58
CA ILE A 131 2.15 -11.82 -9.64
C ILE A 131 3.25 -12.53 -10.40
N MET A 132 4.48 -12.04 -10.28
CA MET A 132 5.67 -12.62 -10.85
C MET A 132 6.65 -12.97 -9.73
N PRO A 133 6.83 -14.27 -9.40
CA PRO A 133 7.91 -14.70 -8.52
C PRO A 133 9.27 -14.35 -9.13
N VAL A 134 10.23 -13.97 -8.30
CA VAL A 134 11.61 -13.68 -8.70
C VAL A 134 12.46 -14.91 -8.41
N PRO A 135 12.82 -15.76 -9.39
CA PRO A 135 13.33 -17.12 -9.12
C PRO A 135 14.62 -17.19 -8.30
N THR A 136 15.42 -16.13 -8.30
CA THR A 136 16.70 -16.04 -7.58
C THR A 136 16.54 -15.58 -6.13
N THR A 137 15.34 -15.23 -5.69
CA THR A 137 15.03 -14.72 -4.35
C THR A 137 13.70 -15.28 -3.86
N ASP A 138 13.37 -15.14 -2.58
CA ASP A 138 12.00 -15.43 -2.09
C ASP A 138 11.05 -14.24 -2.34
N GLY A 139 11.31 -13.47 -3.41
CA GLY A 139 10.66 -12.21 -3.70
C GLY A 139 9.60 -12.29 -4.80
N PHE A 140 8.72 -11.30 -4.84
CA PHE A 140 7.64 -11.18 -5.81
C PHE A 140 7.56 -9.75 -6.36
N LEU A 141 7.23 -9.63 -7.65
CA LEU A 141 6.75 -8.40 -8.27
C LEU A 141 5.25 -8.55 -8.51
N MET A 142 4.48 -7.52 -8.16
CA MET A 142 3.04 -7.47 -8.37
C MET A 142 2.66 -6.21 -9.14
N THR A 143 1.76 -6.34 -10.11
CA THR A 143 1.19 -5.20 -10.85
C THR A 143 -0.31 -5.17 -10.66
N MET A 144 -0.84 -3.97 -10.42
CA MET A 144 -2.27 -3.72 -10.16
C MET A 144 -2.73 -2.54 -11.02
N PRO A 145 -2.93 -2.72 -12.34
CA PRO A 145 -3.44 -1.67 -13.20
C PRO A 145 -4.93 -1.44 -12.95
N GLY A 146 -5.40 -0.21 -13.12
CA GLY A 146 -6.81 0.13 -13.01
C GLY A 146 -7.16 1.42 -13.73
N PHE A 147 -8.42 1.52 -14.12
CA PHE A 147 -9.04 2.70 -14.68
C PHE A 147 -10.34 3.05 -13.93
N SER A 148 -10.51 4.32 -13.60
CA SER A 148 -11.76 4.91 -13.11
C SER A 148 -12.21 5.99 -14.09
N GLY A 149 -13.33 5.77 -14.77
CA GLY A 149 -13.94 6.72 -15.70
C GLY A 149 -14.55 7.92 -14.98
N GLY A 150 -15.13 7.72 -13.79
CA GLY A 150 -15.67 8.81 -12.96
C GLY A 150 -14.58 9.81 -12.53
N ASP A 151 -13.40 9.28 -12.21
CA ASP A 151 -12.23 10.09 -11.84
C ASP A 151 -11.37 10.45 -13.06
N ASN A 152 -11.71 9.93 -14.25
CA ASN A 152 -10.92 9.94 -15.47
C ASN A 152 -9.43 9.70 -15.19
N ALA A 153 -9.12 8.52 -14.68
CA ALA A 153 -7.79 8.21 -14.22
C ALA A 153 -7.38 6.77 -14.47
N LEU A 154 -6.17 6.63 -15.03
CA LEU A 154 -5.54 5.37 -15.38
C LEU A 154 -4.25 5.27 -14.56
N ALA A 155 -4.12 4.24 -13.73
CA ALA A 155 -2.90 4.04 -12.95
C ALA A 155 -2.51 2.57 -12.86
N CYS A 156 -1.24 2.32 -12.55
CA CYS A 156 -0.75 0.99 -12.21
C CYS A 156 0.09 1.07 -10.94
N LYS A 157 -0.35 0.36 -9.90
CA LYS A 157 0.50 0.14 -8.73
C LYS A 157 1.43 -1.03 -8.98
N VAL A 158 2.71 -0.80 -8.80
CA VAL A 158 3.77 -1.80 -8.86
C VAL A 158 4.27 -2.03 -7.44
N VAL A 159 4.25 -3.27 -6.96
CA VAL A 159 4.68 -3.62 -5.61
C VAL A 159 5.74 -4.70 -5.69
N THR A 160 6.77 -4.58 -4.87
CA THR A 160 7.72 -5.66 -4.62
C THR A 160 7.61 -6.14 -3.19
N ALA A 161 7.60 -7.46 -3.02
CA ALA A 161 7.62 -8.11 -1.73
C ALA A 161 8.91 -8.93 -1.60
N PHE A 162 9.74 -8.59 -0.62
CA PHE A 162 11.01 -9.26 -0.35
C PHE A 162 11.12 -9.52 1.16
N PRO A 163 10.63 -10.67 1.66
CA PRO A 163 10.60 -10.97 3.10
C PRO A 163 11.96 -10.83 3.79
N LYS A 164 13.04 -11.25 3.13
CA LYS A 164 14.43 -11.19 3.64
C LYS A 164 15.03 -9.78 3.69
N ASN A 165 14.30 -8.74 3.30
CA ASN A 165 14.74 -7.36 3.49
C ASN A 165 14.80 -6.96 4.96
N SER A 166 14.02 -7.62 5.83
CA SER A 166 14.10 -7.43 7.28
C SER A 166 15.53 -7.64 7.82
N ASP A 167 16.25 -8.62 7.28
CA ASP A 167 17.61 -8.98 7.69
C ASP A 167 18.63 -7.88 7.34
N LYS A 168 18.24 -6.97 6.45
CA LYS A 168 19.06 -5.86 5.94
C LYS A 168 18.60 -4.50 6.47
N GLY A 169 17.57 -4.47 7.33
CA GLY A 169 16.93 -3.22 7.76
C GLY A 169 16.18 -2.48 6.64
N LEU A 170 15.79 -3.17 5.57
CA LEU A 170 15.02 -2.61 4.46
C LEU A 170 13.53 -2.97 4.59
N ALA A 171 12.67 -2.17 3.95
CA ALA A 171 11.25 -2.48 3.87
C ALA A 171 11.01 -3.79 3.09
N THR A 172 10.18 -4.67 3.66
CA THR A 172 9.81 -5.95 3.03
C THR A 172 8.77 -5.78 1.93
N ILE A 173 8.06 -4.66 1.92
CA ILE A 173 7.14 -4.24 0.86
C ILE A 173 7.61 -2.88 0.36
N ASN A 174 7.76 -2.72 -0.96
CA ASN A 174 8.03 -1.45 -1.60
C ASN A 174 7.02 -1.24 -2.72
N ALA A 175 6.29 -0.13 -2.71
CA ALA A 175 5.23 0.16 -3.65
C ALA A 175 5.48 1.49 -4.39
N THR A 176 5.12 1.50 -5.67
CA THR A 176 5.13 2.69 -6.52
C THR A 176 3.83 2.73 -7.32
N ILE A 177 3.25 3.91 -7.50
CA ILE A 177 2.10 4.13 -8.37
C ILE A 177 2.56 4.93 -9.59
N LEU A 178 2.21 4.41 -10.77
CA LEU A 178 2.36 5.07 -12.06
C LEU A 178 1.00 5.61 -12.49
N LEU A 179 0.89 6.92 -12.69
CA LEU A 179 -0.34 7.56 -13.16
C LEU A 179 -0.17 8.00 -14.61
N PHE A 180 -1.15 7.65 -15.45
CA PHE A 180 -1.18 7.91 -16.87
C PHE A 180 -2.33 8.84 -17.23
N ASP A 181 -2.12 9.68 -18.24
CA ASP A 181 -3.20 10.36 -18.93
C ASP A 181 -4.05 9.31 -19.68
N PRO A 182 -5.33 9.12 -19.34
CA PRO A 182 -6.18 8.13 -19.98
C PRO A 182 -6.51 8.44 -21.45
N THR A 183 -6.31 9.68 -21.90
CA THR A 183 -6.56 10.11 -23.28
C THR A 183 -5.36 9.84 -24.18
N THR A 184 -4.16 10.12 -23.69
CA THR A 184 -2.92 10.04 -24.49
C THR A 184 -2.05 8.83 -24.15
N GLY A 185 -2.32 8.15 -23.03
CA GLY A 185 -1.50 7.07 -22.50
C GLY A 185 -0.16 7.52 -21.90
N ARG A 186 0.10 8.83 -21.84
CA ARG A 186 1.37 9.37 -21.35
C ARG A 186 1.50 9.19 -19.84
N LEU A 187 2.68 8.77 -19.38
CA LEU A 187 3.02 8.76 -17.97
C LEU A 187 3.08 10.21 -17.46
N ALA A 188 2.17 10.54 -16.55
CA ALA A 188 2.05 11.87 -15.96
C ALA A 188 2.80 11.95 -14.63
N MET A 189 2.85 10.86 -13.86
CA MET A 189 3.43 10.86 -12.52
C MET A 189 3.93 9.48 -12.08
N ILE A 190 4.99 9.51 -11.27
CA ILE A 190 5.53 8.38 -10.50
C ILE A 190 5.45 8.78 -9.02
N MET A 191 4.93 7.91 -8.18
CA MET A 191 4.70 8.19 -6.75
C MET A 191 5.13 7.00 -5.90
N GLU A 192 5.93 7.21 -4.86
CA GLU A 192 6.14 6.21 -3.81
C GLU A 192 4.85 5.96 -3.02
N ALA A 193 4.54 4.70 -2.71
CA ALA A 193 3.18 4.31 -2.32
C ALA A 193 3.11 3.35 -1.13
N ASN A 194 4.11 3.36 -0.24
CA ASN A 194 4.08 2.53 0.95
C ASN A 194 3.03 3.06 1.95
N GLU A 195 3.04 4.36 2.22
CA GLU A 195 2.06 5.08 3.04
C GLU A 195 0.67 4.93 2.42
N VAL A 196 0.54 5.18 1.12
CA VAL A 196 -0.71 4.97 0.37
C VAL A 196 -1.26 3.57 0.59
N THR A 197 -0.41 2.54 0.56
CA THR A 197 -0.85 1.14 0.75
C THR A 197 -1.40 0.90 2.16
N ALA A 198 -0.78 1.48 3.19
CA ALA A 198 -1.26 1.39 4.56
C ALA A 198 -2.58 2.18 4.74
N TRP A 199 -2.58 3.45 4.35
CA TRP A 199 -3.69 4.37 4.58
C TRP A 199 -4.95 3.98 3.81
N ARG A 200 -4.84 3.62 2.53
CA ARG A 200 -6.01 3.22 1.73
C ARG A 200 -6.71 1.98 2.28
N THR A 201 -5.94 1.10 2.92
CA THR A 201 -6.47 -0.11 3.55
C THR A 201 -7.22 0.23 4.84
N ALA A 202 -6.62 1.06 5.69
CA ALA A 202 -7.29 1.53 6.90
C ALA A 202 -8.57 2.32 6.58
N ALA A 203 -8.54 3.17 5.54
CA ALA A 203 -9.69 3.91 5.07
C ALA A 203 -10.83 3.00 4.56
N ALA A 204 -10.51 1.90 3.88
CA ALA A 204 -11.49 0.90 3.48
C ALA A 204 -12.24 0.31 4.69
N SER A 205 -11.51 -0.01 5.75
CA SER A 205 -12.07 -0.50 7.02
C SER A 205 -12.91 0.55 7.75
N VAL A 206 -12.52 1.83 7.68
CA VAL A 206 -13.35 2.94 8.19
C VAL A 206 -14.69 2.99 7.45
N VAL A 207 -14.68 2.89 6.12
CA VAL A 207 -15.92 2.87 5.32
C VAL A 207 -16.80 1.68 5.71
N ALA A 208 -16.22 0.48 5.81
CA ALA A 208 -16.96 -0.70 6.26
C ALA A 208 -17.57 -0.49 7.65
N THR A 209 -16.79 0.02 8.61
CA THR A 209 -17.22 0.28 9.99
C THR A 209 -18.37 1.28 10.06
N LYS A 210 -18.32 2.36 9.27
CA LYS A 210 -19.40 3.36 9.16
C LYS A 210 -20.73 2.73 8.73
N HIS A 211 -20.67 1.70 7.89
CA HIS A 211 -21.84 1.06 7.29
C HIS A 211 -22.33 -0.19 8.01
N LEU A 212 -21.45 -0.89 8.73
CA LEU A 212 -21.73 -2.18 9.35
C LEU A 212 -21.81 -2.14 10.88
N SER A 213 -21.09 -1.22 11.52
CA SER A 213 -21.15 -1.10 12.99
C SER A 213 -22.38 -0.33 13.43
N SER A 214 -23.04 -0.81 14.49
CA SER A 214 -24.11 -0.09 15.19
C SER A 214 -23.56 0.88 16.24
N ASP A 215 -22.48 0.50 16.91
CA ASP A 215 -21.83 1.25 17.98
C ASP A 215 -20.31 1.39 17.72
N THR A 216 -19.68 2.42 18.30
CA THR A 216 -18.23 2.67 18.17
C THR A 216 -17.64 3.19 19.48
N ASN A 217 -17.87 2.49 20.60
CA ASN A 217 -17.36 2.89 21.91
C ASN A 217 -16.01 2.24 22.23
N ILE A 218 -15.83 0.97 21.89
CA ILE A 218 -14.62 0.18 22.14
C ILE A 218 -14.11 -0.40 20.82
N LEU A 219 -12.87 -0.04 20.47
CA LEU A 219 -12.09 -0.64 19.39
C LEU A 219 -11.08 -1.63 19.95
N ALA A 220 -11.03 -2.84 19.41
CA ALA A 220 -9.98 -3.81 19.69
C ALA A 220 -9.18 -4.12 18.42
N ILE A 221 -7.85 -4.09 18.52
CA ILE A 221 -6.94 -4.35 17.40
C ILE A 221 -6.07 -5.56 17.77
N LEU A 222 -6.16 -6.62 16.97
CA LEU A 222 -5.32 -7.80 17.06
C LEU A 222 -4.22 -7.71 16.01
N GLY A 223 -3.01 -7.41 16.47
CA GLY A 223 -1.83 -7.15 15.65
C GLY A 223 -1.09 -5.88 16.09
N SER A 224 0.18 -5.79 15.70
CA SER A 224 1.05 -4.65 16.04
C SER A 224 1.90 -4.15 14.86
N GLY A 225 1.55 -4.56 13.63
CA GLY A 225 2.23 -4.19 12.40
C GLY A 225 1.76 -2.85 11.81
N ILE A 226 2.22 -2.54 10.60
CA ILE A 226 1.87 -1.29 9.88
C ILE A 226 0.36 -1.15 9.68
N GLN A 227 -0.33 -2.25 9.34
CA GLN A 227 -1.79 -2.23 9.20
C GLN A 227 -2.48 -1.96 10.54
N ALA A 228 -2.08 -2.60 11.63
CA ALA A 228 -2.64 -2.32 12.96
C ALA A 228 -2.47 -0.85 13.37
N LYS A 229 -1.28 -0.26 13.14
CA LYS A 229 -1.00 1.16 13.41
C LYS A 229 -1.87 2.11 12.58
N SER A 230 -1.90 1.91 11.27
CA SER A 230 -2.72 2.76 10.37
C SER A 230 -4.21 2.64 10.66
N HIS A 231 -4.71 1.46 11.02
CA HIS A 231 -6.10 1.27 11.42
C HIS A 231 -6.43 1.98 12.73
N ALA A 232 -5.55 1.92 13.73
CA ALA A 232 -5.75 2.67 14.97
C ALA A 232 -5.91 4.17 14.69
N LEU A 233 -5.01 4.75 13.89
CA LEU A 233 -5.04 6.17 13.53
C LEU A 233 -6.29 6.53 12.71
N ALA A 234 -6.64 5.73 11.70
CA ALA A 234 -7.81 6.00 10.85
C ALA A 234 -9.11 5.92 11.64
N MET A 235 -9.24 4.91 12.51
CA MET A 235 -10.42 4.69 13.34
C MET A 235 -10.58 5.78 14.40
N ASP A 236 -9.50 6.15 15.10
CA ASP A 236 -9.50 7.26 16.07
C ASP A 236 -9.80 8.62 15.43
N ASN A 237 -9.38 8.81 14.18
CA ASN A 237 -9.73 10.01 13.42
C ASN A 237 -11.21 10.05 13.02
N SER A 238 -11.78 8.90 12.65
CA SER A 238 -13.11 8.82 12.04
C SER A 238 -14.25 8.61 13.03
N PHE A 239 -13.95 8.09 14.23
CA PHE A 239 -14.94 7.75 15.26
C PHE A 239 -14.46 8.20 16.65
N ASN A 240 -15.40 8.38 17.57
CA ASN A 240 -15.09 8.77 18.95
C ASN A 240 -15.10 7.55 19.88
N PHE A 241 -14.07 6.72 19.80
CA PHE A 241 -13.91 5.58 20.71
C PHE A 241 -13.55 6.07 22.12
N ASN A 242 -14.24 5.53 23.13
CA ASN A 242 -13.89 5.74 24.53
C ASN A 242 -12.65 4.92 24.93
N GLN A 243 -12.39 3.83 24.22
CA GLN A 243 -11.25 2.97 24.47
C GLN A 243 -10.77 2.29 23.19
N ILE A 244 -9.46 2.37 22.95
CA ILE A 244 -8.78 1.62 21.89
C ILE A 244 -7.80 0.64 22.55
N ARG A 245 -7.94 -0.63 22.19
CA ARG A 245 -7.21 -1.75 22.80
C ARG A 245 -6.35 -2.44 21.75
N VAL A 246 -5.15 -2.84 22.14
CA VAL A 246 -4.21 -3.53 21.27
C VAL A 246 -3.78 -4.83 21.91
N TRP A 247 -3.81 -5.91 21.15
CA TRP A 247 -3.17 -7.15 21.52
C TRP A 247 -2.27 -7.62 20.40
N SER A 248 -1.12 -8.19 20.75
CA SER A 248 -0.31 -8.97 19.84
C SER A 248 0.30 -10.15 20.58
N ARG A 249 0.62 -11.22 19.85
CA ARG A 249 1.27 -12.43 20.38
C ARG A 249 2.49 -12.15 21.27
N ASN A 250 3.23 -11.08 20.97
CA ASN A 250 4.28 -10.57 21.86
C ASN A 250 3.78 -9.28 22.52
N LEU A 251 3.64 -9.29 23.85
CA LEU A 251 3.18 -8.12 24.62
C LEU A 251 4.04 -6.87 24.39
N SER A 252 5.37 -7.04 24.31
CA SER A 252 6.28 -5.90 24.08
C SER A 252 5.99 -5.19 22.75
N SER A 253 5.59 -5.93 21.71
CA SER A 253 5.22 -5.33 20.42
C SER A 253 3.92 -4.53 20.50
N ALA A 254 2.94 -4.97 21.29
CA ALA A 254 1.71 -4.22 21.56
C ALA A 254 2.02 -2.94 22.36
N GLN A 255 2.90 -3.03 23.37
CA GLN A 255 3.35 -1.88 24.17
C GLN A 255 4.09 -0.85 23.31
N SER A 256 5.01 -1.27 22.44
CA SER A 256 5.70 -0.37 21.51
C SER A 256 4.75 0.28 20.49
N MET A 257 3.72 -0.44 20.04
CA MET A 257 2.65 0.18 19.24
C MET A 257 1.89 1.23 20.05
N CYS A 258 1.63 0.98 21.33
CA CYS A 258 0.95 1.94 22.18
C CYS A 258 1.76 3.23 22.39
N GLU A 259 3.06 3.09 22.63
CA GLU A 259 3.99 4.23 22.73
C GLU A 259 3.99 5.04 21.43
N PHE A 260 4.14 4.37 20.28
CA PHE A 260 4.07 5.00 18.96
C PHE A 260 2.77 5.78 18.77
N LEU A 261 1.60 5.20 19.07
CA LEU A 261 0.31 5.87 18.85
C LEU A 261 0.07 7.07 19.77
N ARG A 262 0.63 7.05 20.99
CA ARG A 262 0.57 8.22 21.89
C ARG A 262 1.31 9.42 21.33
N GLU A 263 2.39 9.22 20.58
CA GLU A 263 3.09 10.32 19.88
C GLU A 263 2.19 11.02 18.86
N TYR A 264 1.17 10.32 18.34
CA TYR A 264 0.15 10.86 17.44
C TYR A 264 -1.12 11.34 18.16
N GLY A 265 -1.12 11.35 19.49
CA GLY A 265 -2.27 11.78 20.30
C GLY A 265 -3.41 10.77 20.37
N THR A 266 -3.18 9.51 19.99
CA THR A 266 -4.17 8.43 20.06
C THR A 266 -3.93 7.60 21.33
N GLU A 267 -4.88 7.67 22.26
CA GLU A 267 -4.79 6.94 23.53
C GLU A 267 -5.18 5.48 23.36
N VAL A 268 -4.23 4.58 23.66
CA VAL A 268 -4.39 3.15 23.49
C VAL A 268 -3.82 2.35 24.66
N VAL A 269 -4.37 1.15 24.87
CA VAL A 269 -3.97 0.24 25.96
C VAL A 269 -3.60 -1.13 25.41
N ALA A 270 -2.44 -1.64 25.80
CA ALA A 270 -2.00 -2.99 25.47
C ALA A 270 -2.64 -4.02 26.43
N PHE A 271 -3.11 -5.13 25.87
CA PHE A 271 -3.68 -6.26 26.60
C PHE A 271 -2.77 -7.48 26.43
N GLU A 272 -2.68 -8.33 27.46
CA GLU A 272 -1.89 -9.56 27.43
C GLU A 272 -2.61 -10.72 26.74
N SER A 273 -3.95 -10.73 26.84
CA SER A 273 -4.82 -11.76 26.25
C SER A 273 -5.65 -11.18 25.11
N GLY A 274 -5.74 -11.92 24.00
CA GLY A 274 -6.59 -11.56 22.87
C GLY A 274 -8.07 -11.57 23.25
N GLU A 275 -8.48 -12.52 24.11
CA GLU A 275 -9.85 -12.62 24.64
C GLU A 275 -10.24 -11.39 25.45
N GLU A 276 -9.40 -10.98 26.41
CA GLU A 276 -9.66 -9.77 27.20
C GLU A 276 -9.61 -8.49 26.36
N CYS A 277 -8.78 -8.47 25.31
CA CYS A 277 -8.72 -7.34 24.38
C CYS A 277 -10.06 -7.12 23.65
N VAL A 278 -10.67 -8.20 23.12
CA VAL A 278 -11.89 -8.11 22.30
C VAL A 278 -13.19 -8.14 23.10
N LYS A 279 -13.12 -8.50 24.38
CA LYS A 279 -14.30 -8.57 25.25
C LYS A 279 -15.08 -7.26 25.23
N ASP A 280 -16.38 -7.33 24.93
CA ASP A 280 -17.28 -6.19 24.81
C ASP A 280 -16.94 -5.16 23.71
N ALA A 281 -15.94 -5.42 22.86
CA ALA A 281 -15.59 -4.52 21.75
C ALA A 281 -16.74 -4.38 20.75
N ASP A 282 -16.99 -3.16 20.28
CA ASP A 282 -17.98 -2.88 19.22
C ASP A 282 -17.37 -3.14 17.84
N VAL A 283 -16.10 -2.76 17.70
CA VAL A 283 -15.33 -2.89 16.46
C VAL A 283 -14.05 -3.65 16.75
N ILE A 284 -13.76 -4.66 15.95
CA ILE A 284 -12.52 -5.43 16.01
C ILE A 284 -11.78 -5.29 14.68
N VAL A 285 -10.47 -5.13 14.74
CA VAL A 285 -9.58 -5.20 13.56
C VAL A 285 -8.61 -6.37 13.76
N THR A 286 -8.56 -7.31 12.83
CA THR A 286 -7.51 -8.34 12.79
C THR A 286 -6.52 -8.01 11.67
N ALA A 287 -5.26 -7.80 12.02
CA ALA A 287 -4.23 -7.32 11.11
C ALA A 287 -2.88 -8.01 11.37
N THR A 288 -2.89 -9.34 11.33
CA THR A 288 -1.73 -10.20 11.56
C THR A 288 -1.43 -11.10 10.36
N TYR A 289 -0.36 -11.88 10.50
CA TYR A 289 0.00 -12.99 9.61
C TYR A 289 -0.22 -14.34 10.29
N ALA A 290 -1.17 -14.42 11.23
CA ALA A 290 -1.47 -15.68 11.89
C ALA A 290 -1.99 -16.70 10.87
N THR A 291 -1.50 -17.93 10.95
CA THR A 291 -1.95 -19.06 10.10
C THR A 291 -2.97 -19.94 10.82
N SER A 292 -3.46 -19.48 11.96
CA SER A 292 -4.41 -20.17 12.83
C SER A 292 -5.28 -19.15 13.56
N PRO A 293 -6.53 -19.48 13.92
CA PRO A 293 -7.45 -18.53 14.51
C PRO A 293 -6.92 -17.83 15.76
N ILE A 294 -7.01 -16.51 15.76
CA ILE A 294 -6.70 -15.60 16.87
C ILE A 294 -7.94 -14.85 17.37
N LEU A 295 -9.09 -15.03 16.73
CA LEU A 295 -10.38 -14.51 17.15
C LEU A 295 -11.42 -15.63 17.12
N ARG A 296 -12.20 -15.74 18.20
CA ARG A 296 -13.17 -16.82 18.40
C ARG A 296 -14.56 -16.28 18.68
N LEU A 297 -15.58 -17.04 18.27
CA LEU A 297 -16.98 -16.67 18.51
C LEU A 297 -17.28 -16.44 19.99
N ALA A 298 -16.74 -17.26 20.89
CA ALA A 298 -17.01 -17.18 22.32
C ALA A 298 -16.48 -15.90 22.98
N TRP A 299 -15.56 -15.18 22.34
CA TRP A 299 -14.92 -13.99 22.90
C TRP A 299 -15.63 -12.69 22.53
N VAL A 300 -16.46 -12.73 21.48
CA VAL A 300 -17.06 -11.52 20.91
C VAL A 300 -18.50 -11.37 21.34
N LYS A 301 -18.94 -10.13 21.50
CA LYS A 301 -20.33 -9.84 21.82
C LYS A 301 -21.24 -9.92 20.58
N PRO A 302 -22.55 -10.15 20.75
CA PRO A 302 -23.51 -9.97 19.67
C PRO A 302 -23.45 -8.56 19.06
N GLY A 303 -23.63 -8.46 17.75
CA GLY A 303 -23.62 -7.17 17.03
C GLY A 303 -22.25 -6.54 16.80
N VAL A 304 -21.15 -7.24 17.13
CA VAL A 304 -19.80 -6.76 16.84
C VAL A 304 -19.56 -6.64 15.33
N HIS A 305 -18.83 -5.60 14.93
CA HIS A 305 -18.29 -5.48 13.58
C HIS A 305 -16.80 -5.83 13.56
N ILE A 306 -16.38 -6.68 12.62
CA ILE A 306 -15.00 -7.15 12.49
C ILE A 306 -14.46 -6.76 11.12
N ASN A 307 -13.34 -6.02 11.10
CA ASN A 307 -12.53 -5.79 9.91
C ASN A 307 -11.40 -6.80 9.88
N ALA A 308 -11.51 -7.81 9.02
CA ALA A 308 -10.50 -8.83 8.79
C ALA A 308 -9.56 -8.39 7.66
N ILE A 309 -8.32 -8.03 8.04
CA ILE A 309 -7.29 -7.50 7.14
C ILE A 309 -6.23 -8.56 6.84
N GLY A 310 -6.18 -9.63 7.64
CA GLY A 310 -5.21 -10.72 7.61
C GLY A 310 -4.64 -10.99 6.23
N ALA A 311 -3.32 -10.81 6.13
CA ALA A 311 -2.57 -10.99 4.90
C ALA A 311 -1.73 -12.27 4.96
N GLY A 312 -2.17 -13.31 5.68
CA GLY A 312 -1.48 -14.60 5.65
C GLY A 312 -1.78 -15.37 4.36
N VAL A 313 -1.01 -16.43 4.09
CA VAL A 313 -1.22 -17.38 2.96
C VAL A 313 -2.69 -17.81 2.83
N ASN A 314 -3.36 -17.92 3.96
CA ASN A 314 -4.80 -18.05 4.03
C ASN A 314 -5.43 -16.79 4.64
N HIS A 315 -6.05 -15.97 3.79
CA HIS A 315 -6.70 -14.70 4.17
C HIS A 315 -7.82 -14.85 5.20
N HIS A 316 -8.44 -16.03 5.33
CA HIS A 316 -9.49 -16.26 6.32
C HIS A 316 -9.01 -16.94 7.62
N SER A 317 -7.72 -17.16 7.81
CA SER A 317 -7.20 -17.97 8.93
C SER A 317 -7.19 -17.30 10.30
N GLU A 318 -7.35 -15.98 10.40
CA GLU A 318 -7.33 -15.26 11.67
C GLU A 318 -8.58 -15.46 12.53
N LEU A 319 -9.71 -15.81 11.90
CA LEU A 319 -11.00 -16.02 12.57
C LEU A 319 -11.32 -17.51 12.57
N ASP A 320 -11.92 -18.00 13.65
CA ASP A 320 -12.35 -19.40 13.70
C ASP A 320 -13.59 -19.67 12.82
N GLU A 321 -13.76 -20.94 12.43
CA GLU A 321 -14.85 -21.38 11.58
C GLU A 321 -16.24 -21.08 12.18
N HIS A 322 -16.38 -21.23 13.51
CA HIS A 322 -17.65 -20.97 14.18
C HIS A 322 -18.03 -19.50 14.06
N LEU A 323 -17.09 -18.58 14.20
CA LEU A 323 -17.32 -17.16 14.03
C LEU A 323 -17.81 -16.85 12.61
N TYR A 324 -17.16 -17.39 11.58
CA TYR A 324 -17.65 -17.21 10.20
C TYR A 324 -19.07 -17.74 10.00
N ARG A 325 -19.39 -18.94 10.52
CA ARG A 325 -20.73 -19.54 10.41
C ARG A 325 -21.83 -18.72 11.10
N HIS A 326 -21.48 -17.86 12.05
CA HIS A 326 -22.42 -17.01 12.79
C HIS A 326 -22.31 -15.53 12.42
N SER A 327 -21.63 -15.20 11.31
CA SER A 327 -21.44 -13.83 10.84
C SER A 327 -22.01 -13.60 9.45
N VAL A 328 -22.38 -12.35 9.17
CA VAL A 328 -22.67 -11.88 7.81
C VAL A 328 -21.38 -11.31 7.22
N ILE A 329 -20.94 -11.87 6.08
CA ILE A 329 -19.63 -11.53 5.50
C ILE A 329 -19.80 -10.57 4.32
N TYR A 330 -19.05 -9.49 4.35
CA TYR A 330 -18.88 -8.52 3.27
C TYR A 330 -17.42 -8.46 2.82
N THR A 331 -17.19 -7.98 1.61
CA THR A 331 -15.84 -7.86 1.03
C THR A 331 -15.70 -6.56 0.25
N ASP A 332 -14.49 -6.25 -0.21
CA ASP A 332 -14.23 -5.09 -1.07
C ASP A 332 -14.85 -5.29 -2.45
N THR A 333 -14.57 -6.41 -3.13
CA THR A 333 -15.44 -6.94 -4.19
C THR A 333 -15.47 -8.47 -4.26
N MET A 334 -16.54 -8.97 -4.87
CA MET A 334 -16.74 -10.40 -5.11
C MET A 334 -15.70 -11.01 -6.04
N ALA A 335 -15.07 -10.25 -6.93
CA ALA A 335 -14.06 -10.79 -7.84
C ALA A 335 -12.81 -11.23 -7.07
N SER A 336 -12.38 -10.49 -6.05
CA SER A 336 -11.26 -10.89 -5.19
C SER A 336 -11.65 -12.08 -4.36
N ALA A 337 -12.80 -11.96 -3.73
CA ALA A 337 -13.18 -12.87 -2.67
C ALA A 337 -13.38 -14.29 -3.20
N LYS A 338 -13.86 -14.43 -4.45
CA LYS A 338 -13.93 -15.73 -5.15
C LYS A 338 -12.58 -16.45 -5.23
N VAL A 339 -11.48 -15.71 -5.21
CA VAL A 339 -10.13 -16.24 -5.31
C VAL A 339 -9.49 -16.35 -3.93
N GLU A 340 -9.38 -15.24 -3.22
CA GLU A 340 -8.60 -15.13 -1.98
C GLU A 340 -9.34 -15.69 -0.75
N LEU A 341 -10.67 -15.78 -0.82
CA LEU A 341 -11.52 -16.31 0.25
C LEU A 341 -12.22 -17.62 -0.14
N GLN A 342 -11.70 -18.34 -1.14
CA GLN A 342 -12.32 -19.57 -1.64
C GLN A 342 -12.52 -20.64 -0.55
N GLY A 343 -11.65 -20.69 0.47
CA GLY A 343 -11.76 -21.65 1.57
C GLY A 343 -12.95 -21.39 2.51
N LEU A 344 -13.58 -20.19 2.47
CA LEU A 344 -14.82 -19.97 3.21
C LEU A 344 -15.97 -20.87 2.72
N ALA A 345 -15.93 -21.31 1.47
CA ALA A 345 -16.91 -22.24 0.92
C ALA A 345 -16.84 -23.62 1.60
N GLU A 346 -15.66 -24.03 2.09
CA GLU A 346 -15.47 -25.29 2.84
C GLU A 346 -16.21 -25.25 4.19
N PHE A 347 -16.37 -24.06 4.75
CA PHE A 347 -17.21 -23.84 5.94
C PHE A 347 -18.70 -23.73 5.61
N GLY A 348 -19.10 -23.85 4.33
CA GLY A 348 -20.47 -23.61 3.90
C GLY A 348 -20.93 -22.16 4.09
N VAL A 349 -19.99 -21.22 4.21
CA VAL A 349 -20.26 -19.81 4.44
C VAL A 349 -20.29 -19.06 3.12
N LYS A 350 -21.27 -18.16 2.97
CA LYS A 350 -21.43 -17.31 1.78
C LYS A 350 -21.04 -15.88 2.12
N ILE A 351 -20.51 -15.20 1.11
CA ILE A 351 -20.26 -13.76 1.15
C ILE A 351 -21.53 -13.08 0.68
N GLU A 352 -22.08 -12.22 1.52
CA GLU A 352 -23.38 -11.56 1.33
C GLU A 352 -23.30 -10.50 0.21
N GLY A 353 -22.20 -9.75 0.16
CA GLY A 353 -22.01 -8.75 -0.89
C GLY A 353 -20.77 -7.88 -0.69
N GLU A 354 -20.72 -6.81 -1.47
CA GLU A 354 -19.62 -5.86 -1.47
C GLU A 354 -19.97 -4.65 -0.61
N ILE A 355 -18.98 -4.01 0.04
CA ILE A 355 -19.21 -2.75 0.75
C ILE A 355 -19.77 -1.67 -0.19
N GLY A 356 -19.32 -1.64 -1.44
CA GLY A 356 -19.83 -0.69 -2.43
C GLY A 356 -21.33 -0.85 -2.71
N ASP A 357 -21.88 -2.06 -2.64
CA ASP A 357 -23.32 -2.31 -2.78
C ASP A 357 -24.10 -1.71 -1.59
N ILE A 358 -23.53 -1.74 -0.37
CA ILE A 358 -24.11 -1.08 0.81
C ILE A 358 -24.03 0.44 0.66
N VAL A 359 -22.88 0.97 0.25
CA VAL A 359 -22.69 2.42 0.01
C VAL A 359 -23.67 2.93 -1.05
N ALA A 360 -23.99 2.10 -2.07
CA ALA A 360 -24.97 2.41 -3.10
C ALA A 360 -26.44 2.25 -2.65
N GLY A 361 -26.69 1.75 -1.43
CA GLY A 361 -28.04 1.45 -0.93
C GLY A 361 -28.70 0.24 -1.61
N GLN A 362 -27.94 -0.61 -2.29
CA GLN A 362 -28.44 -1.87 -2.88
C GLN A 362 -28.63 -2.95 -1.81
N ILE A 363 -27.77 -2.94 -0.78
CA ILE A 363 -27.83 -3.84 0.37
C ILE A 363 -28.02 -3.01 1.64
N THR A 364 -28.98 -3.41 2.47
CA THR A 364 -29.17 -2.82 3.81
C THR A 364 -28.74 -3.84 4.87
N PRO A 365 -27.56 -3.67 5.50
CA PRO A 365 -27.07 -4.62 6.48
C PRO A 365 -27.86 -4.53 7.80
N ASN A 366 -28.10 -5.66 8.44
CA ASN A 366 -28.59 -5.69 9.81
C ASN A 366 -27.42 -5.55 10.79
N ARG A 367 -27.20 -4.33 11.29
CA ARG A 367 -26.09 -3.98 12.19
C ARG A 367 -26.17 -4.58 13.60
N ARG A 368 -27.17 -5.42 13.87
CA ARG A 368 -27.29 -6.22 15.10
C ARG A 368 -26.69 -7.62 14.95
N ASP A 369 -26.46 -8.06 13.71
CA ASP A 369 -25.76 -9.31 13.45
C ASP A 369 -24.25 -9.12 13.67
N ILE A 370 -23.54 -10.22 13.90
CA ILE A 370 -22.08 -10.19 13.82
C ILE A 370 -21.72 -9.97 12.35
N THR A 371 -20.94 -8.94 12.05
CA THR A 371 -20.54 -8.64 10.67
C THR A 371 -19.03 -8.76 10.50
N VAL A 372 -18.60 -9.32 9.37
CA VAL A 372 -17.18 -9.42 9.00
C VAL A 372 -16.98 -8.73 7.67
N PHE A 373 -16.14 -7.71 7.62
CA PHE A 373 -15.61 -7.15 6.39
C PHE A 373 -14.21 -7.71 6.13
N HIS A 374 -14.05 -8.43 5.03
CA HIS A 374 -12.74 -8.85 4.53
C HIS A 374 -12.18 -7.80 3.58
N SER A 375 -11.09 -7.13 4.00
CA SER A 375 -10.34 -6.20 3.17
C SER A 375 -9.16 -6.92 2.52
N LEU A 376 -9.25 -7.16 1.22
CA LEU A 376 -8.28 -7.98 0.51
C LEU A 376 -7.08 -7.13 0.07
N VAL A 377 -6.02 -7.18 0.88
CA VAL A 377 -4.83 -6.32 0.81
C VAL A 377 -3.59 -7.16 0.52
N VAL A 378 -2.61 -6.53 -0.12
CA VAL A 378 -1.33 -7.13 -0.52
C VAL A 378 -0.67 -7.88 0.65
N ASP A 379 -0.33 -9.15 0.42
CA ASP A 379 0.57 -9.95 1.23
C ASP A 379 2.02 -9.85 0.70
N ALA A 380 2.99 -9.88 1.63
CA ALA A 380 4.42 -9.99 1.37
C ALA A 380 4.94 -11.45 1.39
N GLY A 381 4.12 -12.41 1.81
CA GLY A 381 4.53 -13.72 2.32
C GLY A 381 3.92 -14.93 1.60
N LYS A 382 4.54 -15.30 0.48
CA LYS A 382 4.48 -16.62 -0.20
C LYS A 382 3.14 -17.03 -0.86
N GLU A 383 3.29 -17.49 -2.11
CA GLU A 383 2.43 -18.41 -2.86
C GLU A 383 0.90 -18.26 -2.68
N THR A 384 0.34 -17.10 -3.02
CA THR A 384 -1.00 -17.09 -3.62
C THR A 384 -0.82 -16.98 -5.13
N THR A 385 -0.79 -18.14 -5.79
CA THR A 385 -0.54 -18.32 -7.23
C THR A 385 -1.74 -17.96 -8.12
N SER A 386 -2.74 -17.24 -7.59
CA SER A 386 -3.91 -16.92 -8.40
C SER A 386 -3.70 -15.61 -9.17
N PRO A 387 -3.67 -15.65 -10.51
CA PRO A 387 -3.49 -14.47 -11.34
C PRO A 387 -4.72 -13.54 -11.40
N ASP A 388 -5.70 -13.71 -10.49
CA ASP A 388 -7.07 -13.18 -10.64
C ASP A 388 -7.57 -12.11 -9.62
N THR A 389 -6.72 -11.42 -8.83
CA THR A 389 -7.23 -10.58 -7.70
C THR A 389 -6.97 -9.05 -7.70
N MET A 390 -7.89 -8.32 -8.34
CA MET A 390 -8.76 -7.20 -7.89
C MET A 390 -8.29 -5.89 -7.19
N ARG A 391 -9.30 -5.07 -6.82
CA ARG A 391 -9.60 -3.71 -7.23
C ARG A 391 -9.77 -2.73 -6.07
N LEU A 392 -8.83 -1.79 -5.96
CA LEU A 392 -8.84 -0.51 -5.22
C LEU A 392 -7.42 0.09 -5.28
N ALA A 393 -6.82 0.10 -6.48
CA ALA A 393 -5.44 0.58 -6.66
C ALA A 393 -5.38 2.06 -7.04
N LEU A 394 -6.53 2.69 -7.25
CA LEU A 394 -6.60 4.03 -7.81
C LEU A 394 -6.97 5.01 -6.70
N LEU A 395 -5.98 5.80 -6.28
CA LEU A 395 -6.14 7.06 -5.56
C LEU A 395 -6.01 8.35 -6.42
N PRO A 396 -6.38 8.39 -7.72
CA PRO A 396 -6.21 9.60 -8.51
C PRO A 396 -7.00 10.83 -8.00
N PRO A 397 -8.17 10.73 -7.32
CA PRO A 397 -8.88 11.93 -6.88
C PRO A 397 -8.13 12.75 -5.82
N LEU A 398 -7.33 12.10 -4.94
CA LEU A 398 -6.54 12.78 -3.91
C LEU A 398 -5.64 13.85 -4.50
N PHE A 399 -5.15 13.60 -5.72
CA PHE A 399 -4.10 14.38 -6.33
C PHE A 399 -4.62 15.31 -7.43
N ARG A 400 -5.88 15.17 -7.85
CA ARG A 400 -6.50 16.14 -8.77
C ARG A 400 -6.85 17.46 -8.10
N HIS A 401 -7.27 17.45 -6.84
CA HIS A 401 -7.73 18.67 -6.18
C HIS A 401 -6.55 19.54 -5.69
N ASP A 402 -5.46 18.92 -5.23
CA ASP A 402 -4.29 19.64 -4.69
C ASP A 402 -3.16 19.87 -5.73
N LEU A 403 -3.02 19.00 -6.74
CA LEU A 403 -2.02 19.21 -7.82
C LEU A 403 -2.57 19.97 -9.03
N GLN A 404 -3.81 20.47 -8.99
CA GLN A 404 -4.28 21.47 -9.96
C GLN A 404 -3.30 22.65 -10.05
N HIS A 405 -2.63 23.00 -8.95
CA HIS A 405 -1.62 24.05 -8.92
C HIS A 405 -0.23 23.63 -9.43
N PHE A 406 0.10 22.33 -9.44
CA PHE A 406 1.41 21.83 -9.85
C PHE A 406 1.44 21.24 -11.27
N ILE A 407 0.31 20.77 -11.80
CA ILE A 407 0.24 20.02 -13.06
C ILE A 407 -0.52 20.78 -14.17
N LEU A 408 -1.35 21.78 -13.84
CA LEU A 408 -2.22 22.45 -14.83
C LEU A 408 -1.88 23.88 -15.29
N PRO A 409 -0.65 24.43 -15.19
CA PRO A 409 -0.29 25.56 -16.04
C PRO A 409 -0.03 25.16 -17.51
N GLY A 410 0.17 23.87 -17.81
CA GLY A 410 0.58 23.38 -19.13
C GLY A 410 -0.50 22.75 -20.01
N ILE A 411 -1.68 22.42 -19.46
CA ILE A 411 -2.74 21.66 -20.16
C ILE A 411 -4.04 22.49 -20.34
N ALA A 412 -4.14 23.67 -19.72
CA ALA A 412 -5.14 24.66 -20.11
C ALA A 412 -4.68 25.36 -21.40
N GLY A 413 -5.29 24.96 -22.51
CA GLY A 413 -4.96 25.46 -23.85
C GLY A 413 -4.90 27.00 -23.89
N LYS A 414 -3.90 27.50 -24.62
CA LYS A 414 -4.00 28.80 -25.28
C LYS A 414 -5.27 28.77 -26.14
N GLY A 415 -6.26 29.55 -25.74
CA GLY A 415 -7.36 29.96 -26.62
C GLY A 415 -6.88 30.86 -27.74
#